data_AF-A0A2S8GP33-F1
#
_entry.id   AF-A0A2S8GP33-F1
#
_cell.length_a   1.000
_cell.length_b   1.000
_cell.length_c   1.000
_cell.angle_alpha   90.00
_cell.angle_beta   90.00
_cell.angle_gamma   90.00
#
_symmetry.space_group_name_H-M   'P 1'
#
loop_
_entity.id
_entity.type
_entity.pdbx_description
1 polymer ?
#
loop_
_entity_poly.entity_id
_entity_poly.type
_entity_poly.pdbx_seq_one_letter_code
_entity_poly.pdbx_strand_id
1 'polypeptide(L)'
;MFMFIAYGQQALRMGSANGQDWSQPITDKNNYYLKGCQFAQGRFLAFATYGNKILFFETDDGKSWEQLSEQKIDSRLHDIAYGNDRFLIIGGDMDGHSSSVMISPDGKTWEGPQKFDKQPLLLRVAFGNGQFVAVGVKGRVAVSQEGTAWKDAEPLPELDTFIDIAYGNGVYVGAGLHGLRMTSKDGLVWTHRQTGLEGEHINSLLFTGEQFVGIGLGATYFSADGQSWKRVENENAPETACYGNDLYVGSAWKGRILTSKDAIHWQETLRAPEHVNGITFGKKE
;
A
#
# COMPACT_ATOMS: atom_id res chain seq x y z
N MET A 1 -15.30 -14.91 6.78
CA MET A 1 -15.94 -14.04 5.74
C MET A 1 -14.86 -13.16 5.14
N PHE A 2 -14.85 -12.90 3.83
CA PHE A 2 -13.85 -12.04 3.18
C PHE A 2 -14.49 -10.87 2.43
N MET A 3 -13.71 -9.85 2.14
CA MET A 3 -14.19 -8.63 1.50
C MET A 3 -13.06 -7.81 0.87
N PHE A 4 -13.42 -7.06 -0.17
CA PHE A 4 -12.64 -5.98 -0.76
C PHE A 4 -13.21 -4.63 -0.32
N ILE A 5 -12.34 -3.67 -0.04
CA ILE A 5 -12.69 -2.28 0.25
C ILE A 5 -12.02 -1.39 -0.79
N ALA A 6 -12.80 -0.62 -1.53
CA ALA A 6 -12.31 0.45 -2.40
C ALA A 6 -12.42 1.79 -1.66
N TYR A 7 -11.36 2.59 -1.70
CA TYR A 7 -11.29 3.87 -1.02
C TYR A 7 -10.63 4.95 -1.89
N GLY A 8 -11.00 6.21 -1.69
CA GLY A 8 -10.57 7.26 -2.61
C GLY A 8 -10.82 8.70 -2.19
N GLN A 9 -10.94 9.56 -3.20
CA GLN A 9 -11.18 11.00 -3.05
C GLN A 9 -12.62 11.28 -2.60
N GLN A 10 -12.87 12.49 -2.06
CA GLN A 10 -14.17 12.90 -1.52
C GLN A 10 -14.76 11.87 -0.54
N ALA A 11 -13.90 11.34 0.32
CA ALA A 11 -14.23 10.29 1.28
C ALA A 11 -14.83 9.00 0.68
N LEU A 12 -14.62 8.73 -0.61
CA LEU A 12 -15.15 7.54 -1.30
C LEU A 12 -14.79 6.27 -0.55
N ARG A 13 -15.80 5.47 -0.19
CA ARG A 13 -15.67 4.13 0.41
C ARG A 13 -16.76 3.20 -0.12
N MET A 14 -16.36 1.98 -0.48
CA MET A 14 -17.25 0.93 -1.00
C MET A 14 -16.73 -0.45 -0.59
N GLY A 15 -17.65 -1.37 -0.29
CA GLY A 15 -17.34 -2.77 0.01
C GLY A 15 -17.83 -3.73 -1.06
N SER A 16 -17.10 -4.83 -1.27
CA SER A 16 -17.50 -5.91 -2.17
C SER A 16 -17.09 -7.28 -1.63
N ALA A 17 -18.01 -8.24 -1.67
CA ALA A 17 -17.72 -9.62 -1.28
C ALA A 17 -17.14 -10.47 -2.42
N ASN A 18 -17.03 -9.94 -3.65
CA ASN A 18 -16.58 -10.70 -4.82
C ASN A 18 -15.71 -9.89 -5.79
N GLY A 19 -15.44 -8.61 -5.51
CA GLY A 19 -14.66 -7.70 -6.37
C GLY A 19 -15.42 -7.17 -7.59
N GLN A 20 -16.68 -7.56 -7.78
CA GLN A 20 -17.49 -7.22 -8.96
C GLN A 20 -18.74 -6.42 -8.56
N ASP A 21 -19.47 -6.90 -7.56
CA ASP A 21 -20.66 -6.25 -7.02
C ASP A 21 -20.26 -5.41 -5.82
N TRP A 22 -20.43 -4.09 -5.93
CA TRP A 22 -20.03 -3.14 -4.91
C TRP A 22 -21.24 -2.51 -4.22
N SER A 23 -21.08 -2.19 -2.94
CA SER A 23 -22.07 -1.41 -2.18
C SER A 23 -22.30 -0.03 -2.80
N GLN A 24 -23.37 0.64 -2.40
CA GLN A 24 -23.56 2.04 -2.77
C GLN A 24 -22.36 2.89 -2.29
N PRO A 25 -21.82 3.79 -3.13
CA PRO A 25 -20.72 4.67 -2.75
C PRO A 25 -21.08 5.57 -1.57
N ILE A 26 -20.22 5.60 -0.57
CA ILE A 26 -20.28 6.61 0.50
C ILE A 26 -19.25 7.68 0.16
N THR A 27 -19.70 8.93 0.03
CA THR A 27 -18.85 10.11 -0.23
C THR A 27 -19.19 11.24 0.73
N ASP A 28 -18.25 12.17 0.91
CA ASP A 28 -18.43 13.41 1.67
C ASP A 28 -17.82 14.58 0.88
N LYS A 29 -18.56 15.69 0.83
CA LYS A 29 -18.18 16.93 0.14
C LYS A 29 -17.03 17.67 0.82
N ASN A 30 -16.59 17.23 1.99
CA ASN A 30 -15.49 17.82 2.75
C ASN A 30 -14.09 17.59 2.15
N ASN A 31 -13.97 17.11 0.89
CA ASN A 31 -12.69 16.92 0.17
C ASN A 31 -11.66 16.07 0.92
N TYR A 32 -12.10 15.08 1.71
CA TYR A 32 -11.21 14.11 2.33
C TYR A 32 -10.59 13.19 1.27
N TYR A 33 -9.29 12.92 1.41
CA TYR A 33 -8.58 11.94 0.58
C TYR A 33 -8.28 10.72 1.44
N LEU A 34 -8.96 9.59 1.21
CA LEU A 34 -8.54 8.33 1.85
C LEU A 34 -7.24 7.87 1.21
N LYS A 35 -6.20 7.68 2.01
CA LYS A 35 -4.84 7.40 1.54
C LYS A 35 -4.43 5.96 1.74
N GLY A 36 -4.96 5.29 2.77
CA GLY A 36 -4.66 3.89 3.03
C GLY A 36 -5.79 3.21 3.79
N CYS A 37 -5.86 1.89 3.63
CA CYS A 37 -6.77 1.01 4.34
C CYS A 37 -6.06 -0.30 4.65
N GLN A 38 -6.15 -0.76 5.90
CA GLN A 38 -5.53 -1.99 6.38
C GLN A 38 -6.58 -2.87 7.04
N PHE A 39 -6.64 -4.14 6.65
CA PHE A 39 -7.39 -5.14 7.40
C PHE A 39 -6.54 -5.68 8.55
N ALA A 40 -7.05 -5.57 9.77
CA ALA A 40 -6.42 -6.13 10.97
C ALA A 40 -7.45 -6.20 12.10
N GLN A 41 -7.21 -7.04 13.11
CA GLN A 41 -8.10 -7.16 14.28
C GLN A 41 -9.57 -7.42 13.91
N GLY A 42 -9.80 -8.16 12.80
CA GLY A 42 -11.14 -8.50 12.32
C GLY A 42 -11.90 -7.37 11.61
N ARG A 43 -11.29 -6.22 11.35
CA ARG A 43 -11.93 -5.04 10.74
C ARG A 43 -11.01 -4.37 9.72
N PHE A 44 -11.57 -3.49 8.91
CA PHE A 44 -10.82 -2.57 8.06
C PHE A 44 -10.67 -1.23 8.77
N LEU A 45 -9.44 -0.73 8.85
CA LEU A 45 -9.11 0.61 9.32
C LEU A 45 -8.62 1.42 8.13
N ALA A 46 -9.34 2.50 7.80
CA ALA A 46 -8.94 3.45 6.77
C ALA A 46 -8.59 4.79 7.39
N PHE A 47 -7.65 5.51 6.79
CA PHE A 47 -7.35 6.88 7.17
C PHE A 47 -7.48 7.84 6.00
N ALA A 48 -7.90 9.06 6.32
CA ALA A 48 -8.05 10.15 5.36
C ALA A 48 -7.32 11.40 5.83
N THR A 49 -6.84 12.20 4.89
CA THR A 49 -6.20 13.49 5.17
C THR A 49 -7.02 14.64 4.60
N TYR A 50 -7.13 15.74 5.35
CA TYR A 50 -7.72 17.01 4.91
C TYR A 50 -7.10 18.20 5.64
N GLY A 51 -6.55 19.14 4.88
CA GLY A 51 -5.79 20.26 5.45
C GLY A 51 -4.68 19.74 6.38
N ASN A 52 -4.73 20.14 7.65
CA ASN A 52 -3.82 19.71 8.69
C ASN A 52 -4.42 18.64 9.62
N LYS A 53 -5.39 17.85 9.13
CA LYS A 53 -6.03 16.78 9.90
C LYS A 53 -5.86 15.42 9.25
N ILE A 54 -5.75 14.41 10.10
CA ILE A 54 -6.00 13.01 9.77
C ILE A 54 -7.28 12.55 10.48
N LEU A 55 -8.06 11.74 9.79
CA LEU A 55 -9.29 11.12 10.29
C LEU A 55 -9.18 9.61 10.11
N PHE A 56 -9.72 8.86 11.06
CA PHE A 56 -9.72 7.41 11.06
C PHE A 56 -11.14 6.88 10.98
N PHE A 57 -11.34 5.90 10.10
CA PHE A 57 -12.63 5.26 9.89
C PHE A 57 -12.49 3.75 9.97
N GLU A 58 -13.53 3.08 10.45
CA GLU A 58 -13.58 1.63 10.49
C GLU A 58 -14.85 1.05 9.89
N THR A 59 -14.73 -0.19 9.43
CA THR A 59 -15.85 -1.03 9.02
C THR A 59 -15.48 -2.49 9.19
N ASP A 60 -16.47 -3.34 9.43
CA ASP A 60 -16.31 -4.79 9.46
C ASP A 60 -17.18 -5.51 8.41
N ASP A 61 -18.02 -4.75 7.69
CA ASP A 61 -18.98 -5.22 6.68
C ASP A 61 -18.89 -4.48 5.33
N GLY A 62 -18.04 -3.44 5.24
CA GLY A 62 -17.79 -2.63 4.05
C GLY A 62 -18.94 -1.70 3.66
N LYS A 63 -20.02 -1.67 4.45
CA LYS A 63 -21.26 -0.94 4.18
C LYS A 63 -21.52 0.11 5.24
N SER A 64 -21.30 -0.24 6.50
CA SER A 64 -21.45 0.63 7.66
C SER A 64 -20.06 1.10 8.10
N TRP A 65 -19.86 2.41 8.16
CA TRP A 65 -18.59 3.00 8.53
C TRP A 65 -18.74 3.93 9.73
N GLU A 66 -17.84 3.81 10.69
CA GLU A 66 -17.74 4.68 11.85
C GLU A 66 -16.47 5.53 11.78
N GLN A 67 -16.55 6.81 12.16
CA GLN A 67 -15.36 7.63 12.39
C GLN A 67 -14.87 7.42 13.81
N LEU A 68 -13.66 6.89 13.96
CA LEU A 68 -13.07 6.55 15.25
C LEU A 68 -12.47 7.75 15.98
N SER A 69 -11.68 8.55 15.26
CA SER A 69 -10.95 9.68 15.84
C SER A 69 -10.48 10.66 14.76
N GLU A 70 -10.09 11.85 15.20
CA GLU A 70 -9.38 12.84 14.38
C GLU A 70 -8.19 13.41 15.14
N GLN A 71 -7.14 13.78 14.41
CA GLN A 71 -5.95 14.41 14.99
C GLN A 71 -5.40 15.49 14.05
N LYS A 72 -4.83 16.55 14.63
CA LYS A 72 -4.02 17.50 13.87
C LYS A 72 -2.65 16.90 13.53
N ILE A 73 -2.21 17.14 12.31
CA ILE A 73 -0.93 16.71 11.76
C ILE A 73 -0.29 17.83 10.95
N ASP A 74 1.03 17.84 10.88
CA ASP A 74 1.85 18.76 10.07
C ASP A 74 2.61 18.02 8.96
N SER A 75 2.27 16.75 8.74
CA SER A 75 2.96 15.81 7.85
C SER A 75 2.00 15.24 6.80
N ARG A 76 2.50 14.91 5.60
CA ARG A 76 1.81 14.11 4.59
C ARG A 76 2.02 12.63 4.88
N LEU A 77 0.93 11.91 5.14
CA LEU A 77 0.97 10.48 5.41
C LEU A 77 0.61 9.71 4.13
N HIS A 78 1.32 8.61 3.89
CA HIS A 78 1.37 7.94 2.59
C HIS A 78 0.86 6.51 2.60
N ASP A 79 1.13 5.76 3.66
CA ASP A 79 0.86 4.33 3.69
C ASP A 79 0.64 3.80 5.11
N ILE A 80 -0.03 2.66 5.24
CA ILE A 80 -0.38 2.01 6.50
C ILE A 80 -0.04 0.51 6.45
N ALA A 81 0.52 0.00 7.54
CA ALA A 81 0.72 -1.43 7.75
C ALA A 81 0.26 -1.86 9.15
N TYR A 82 0.06 -3.17 9.33
CA TYR A 82 -0.22 -3.77 10.64
C TYR A 82 0.74 -4.92 10.92
N GLY A 83 1.26 -4.99 12.15
CA GLY A 83 2.12 -6.06 12.63
C GLY A 83 2.64 -5.78 14.03
N ASN A 84 3.17 -6.79 14.74
CA ASN A 84 3.54 -6.67 16.16
C ASN A 84 2.43 -5.98 16.99
N ASP A 85 1.20 -6.44 16.77
CA ASP A 85 -0.03 -5.98 17.42
C ASP A 85 -0.31 -4.47 17.33
N ARG A 86 0.19 -3.79 16.29
CA ARG A 86 -0.06 -2.36 16.08
C ARG A 86 -0.21 -1.98 14.61
N PHE A 87 -0.95 -0.92 14.39
CA PHE A 87 -0.96 -0.15 13.15
C PHE A 87 0.23 0.80 13.12
N LEU A 88 0.80 0.99 11.94
CA LEU A 88 1.85 1.96 11.66
C LEU A 88 1.49 2.72 10.38
N ILE A 89 1.51 4.04 10.45
CA ILE A 89 1.39 4.92 9.28
C ILE A 89 2.72 5.61 9.06
N ILE A 90 3.21 5.58 7.82
CA ILE A 90 4.42 6.28 7.41
C ILE A 90 4.10 7.41 6.44
N GLY A 91 4.93 8.45 6.47
CA GLY A 91 4.86 9.57 5.56
C GLY A 91 6.09 10.47 5.70
N GLY A 92 5.91 11.74 5.34
CA GLY A 92 6.92 12.77 5.52
C GLY A 92 6.32 14.15 5.75
N ASP A 93 7.15 15.11 6.10
CA ASP A 93 6.72 16.49 6.22
C ASP A 93 6.29 17.09 4.86
N MET A 94 5.58 18.21 4.92
CA MET A 94 5.05 18.89 3.73
C MET A 94 6.17 19.42 2.80
N ASP A 95 7.36 19.66 3.35
CA ASP A 95 8.51 20.22 2.63
C ASP A 95 9.45 19.15 2.07
N GLY A 96 9.20 17.87 2.40
CA GLY A 96 9.95 16.71 1.90
C GLY A 96 11.32 16.53 2.53
N HIS A 97 11.52 17.04 3.75
CA HIS A 97 12.76 17.03 4.51
C HIS A 97 12.90 15.92 5.54
N SER A 98 11.79 15.46 6.13
CA SER A 98 11.84 14.42 7.18
C SER A 98 10.73 13.40 6.99
N SER A 99 11.05 12.14 7.25
CA SER A 99 10.03 11.09 7.35
C SER A 99 9.32 11.17 8.70
N SER A 100 8.03 10.86 8.71
CA SER A 100 7.16 10.90 9.89
C SER A 100 6.45 9.56 10.05
N VAL A 101 6.31 9.10 11.29
CA VAL A 101 5.57 7.87 11.60
C VAL A 101 4.54 8.12 12.70
N MET A 102 3.38 7.49 12.57
CA MET A 102 2.38 7.36 13.63
C MET A 102 2.14 5.90 13.94
N ILE A 103 1.91 5.56 15.20
CA ILE A 103 1.59 4.19 15.62
C ILE A 103 0.32 4.16 16.47
N SER A 104 -0.37 3.02 16.44
CA SER A 104 -1.54 2.79 17.27
C SER A 104 -1.75 1.31 17.55
N PRO A 105 -1.99 0.89 18.80
CA PRO A 105 -2.33 -0.51 19.11
C PRO A 105 -3.75 -0.88 18.66
N ASP A 106 -4.66 0.08 18.57
CA ASP A 106 -6.10 -0.16 18.40
C ASP A 106 -6.73 0.58 17.21
N GLY A 107 -5.97 1.43 16.51
CA GLY A 107 -6.42 2.30 15.43
C GLY A 107 -7.31 3.47 15.86
N LYS A 108 -7.52 3.66 17.17
CA LYS A 108 -8.34 4.74 17.77
C LYS A 108 -7.45 5.80 18.38
N THR A 109 -6.50 5.38 19.21
CA THR A 109 -5.53 6.26 19.87
C THR A 109 -4.20 6.18 19.16
N TRP A 110 -3.71 7.31 18.67
CA TRP A 110 -2.48 7.38 17.89
C TRP A 110 -1.40 8.18 18.61
N GLU A 111 -0.17 7.68 18.55
CA GLU A 111 1.04 8.39 18.96
C GLU A 111 1.74 8.96 17.72
N GLY A 112 2.24 10.20 17.82
CA GLY A 112 2.94 10.89 16.74
C GLY A 112 2.09 11.95 16.01
N PRO A 113 2.52 12.44 14.84
CA PRO A 113 3.67 11.94 14.07
C PRO A 113 5.01 12.20 14.76
N GLN A 114 5.83 11.16 14.91
CA GLN A 114 7.23 11.27 15.30
C GLN A 114 8.08 11.47 14.04
N LYS A 115 8.86 12.55 14.00
CA LYS A 115 9.81 12.82 12.91
C LYS A 115 11.13 12.13 13.17
N PHE A 116 11.77 11.65 12.11
CA PHE A 116 13.16 11.22 12.15
C PHE A 116 13.92 11.84 10.98
N ASP A 117 14.94 12.62 11.35
CA ASP A 117 15.65 13.53 10.45
C ASP A 117 16.68 12.78 9.62
N LYS A 118 16.18 12.09 8.61
CA LYS A 118 16.99 11.45 7.57
C LYS A 118 16.30 11.54 6.23
N GLN A 119 17.12 11.80 5.23
CA GLN A 119 16.71 12.04 3.86
C GLN A 119 17.25 10.97 2.92
N PRO A 120 16.54 10.66 1.82
CA PRO A 120 15.26 11.23 1.39
C PRO A 120 14.01 10.60 2.07
N LEU A 121 12.78 10.94 1.65
CA LEU A 121 11.54 10.41 2.25
C LEU A 121 11.32 8.90 2.07
N LEU A 122 10.74 8.28 3.09
CA LEU A 122 10.10 6.96 3.01
C LEU A 122 8.61 7.11 2.65
N LEU A 123 8.11 6.22 1.80
CA LEU A 123 6.79 6.35 1.15
C LEU A 123 5.88 5.14 1.39
N ARG A 124 6.45 3.96 1.60
CA ARG A 124 5.74 2.69 1.71
C ARG A 124 6.27 1.87 2.85
N VAL A 125 5.44 1.02 3.43
CA VAL A 125 5.83 0.16 4.54
C VAL A 125 5.15 -1.20 4.44
N ALA A 126 5.93 -2.25 4.64
CA ALA A 126 5.43 -3.60 4.83
C ALA A 126 5.85 -4.13 6.19
N PHE A 127 5.02 -4.99 6.77
CA PHE A 127 5.38 -5.79 7.94
C PHE A 127 5.67 -7.23 7.51
N GLY A 128 6.73 -7.81 8.08
CA GLY A 128 7.14 -9.18 7.83
C GLY A 128 8.25 -9.56 8.81
N ASN A 129 8.56 -10.85 8.98
CA ASN A 129 9.68 -11.29 9.80
C ASN A 129 9.82 -10.62 11.19
N GLY A 130 8.72 -10.24 11.84
CA GLY A 130 8.73 -9.54 13.13
C GLY A 130 9.15 -8.07 13.10
N GLN A 131 9.23 -7.42 11.94
CA GLN A 131 9.62 -6.02 11.79
C GLN A 131 8.88 -5.31 10.64
N PHE A 132 8.77 -3.99 10.78
CA PHE A 132 8.41 -3.07 9.71
C PHE A 132 9.64 -2.76 8.84
N VAL A 133 9.43 -2.74 7.53
CA VAL A 133 10.42 -2.29 6.55
C VAL A 133 9.77 -1.23 5.68
N ALA A 134 10.38 -0.07 5.64
CA ALA A 134 9.92 1.07 4.86
C ALA A 134 10.87 1.36 3.71
N VAL A 135 10.32 1.72 2.56
CA VAL A 135 11.07 2.08 1.35
C VAL A 135 10.61 3.43 0.81
N GLY A 136 11.43 4.10 0.01
CA GLY A 136 11.01 5.33 -0.64
C GLY A 136 11.98 5.89 -1.67
N VAL A 137 12.13 7.22 -1.62
CA VAL A 137 12.81 8.02 -2.65
C VAL A 137 14.29 7.65 -2.75
N LYS A 138 14.84 7.66 -3.96
CA LYS A 138 16.23 7.27 -4.27
C LYS A 138 16.68 5.96 -3.62
N GLY A 139 15.79 4.97 -3.57
CA GLY A 139 16.07 3.66 -3.01
C GLY A 139 16.29 3.63 -1.49
N ARG A 140 15.93 4.68 -0.73
CA ARG A 140 16.09 4.67 0.72
C ARG A 140 15.27 3.54 1.34
N VAL A 141 15.87 2.81 2.28
CA VAL A 141 15.22 1.78 3.07
C VAL A 141 15.54 1.95 4.55
N ALA A 142 14.56 1.72 5.41
CA ALA A 142 14.76 1.64 6.86
C ALA A 142 13.91 0.52 7.48
N VAL A 143 14.34 0.04 8.65
CA VAL A 143 13.67 -1.03 9.40
C VAL A 143 13.38 -0.61 10.83
N SER A 144 12.29 -1.15 11.41
CA SER A 144 11.95 -0.97 12.81
C SER A 144 11.12 -2.15 13.32
N GLN A 145 11.40 -2.65 14.52
CA GLN A 145 10.56 -3.69 15.14
C GLN A 145 9.27 -3.11 15.73
N GLU A 146 9.36 -1.95 16.37
CA GLU A 146 8.26 -1.34 17.14
C GLU A 146 7.61 -0.13 16.44
N GLY A 147 8.20 0.35 15.35
CA GLY A 147 7.74 1.52 14.59
C GLY A 147 8.23 2.87 15.11
N THR A 148 8.89 2.93 16.28
CA THR A 148 9.33 4.17 16.94
C THR A 148 10.82 4.47 16.78
N ALA A 149 11.64 3.43 16.54
CA ALA A 149 13.08 3.54 16.34
C ALA A 149 13.48 2.88 15.02
N TRP A 150 14.01 3.67 14.09
CA TRP A 150 14.30 3.24 12.73
C TRP A 150 15.81 3.19 12.47
N LYS A 151 16.24 2.10 11.84
CA LYS A 151 17.62 1.91 11.35
C LYS A 151 17.60 1.87 9.84
N ASP A 152 18.34 2.77 9.19
CA ASP A 152 18.49 2.70 7.72
C ASP A 152 19.31 1.49 7.31
N ALA A 153 18.95 0.95 6.14
CA ALA A 153 19.78 0.01 5.40
C ALA A 153 21.09 0.67 4.96
N GLU A 154 22.05 -0.17 4.56
CA GLU A 154 23.26 0.33 3.90
C GLU A 154 22.90 1.15 2.65
N PRO A 155 23.60 2.27 2.38
CA PRO A 155 23.34 3.07 1.19
C PRO A 155 23.43 2.22 -0.07
N LEU A 156 22.35 2.24 -0.86
CA LEU A 156 22.35 1.63 -2.18
C LEU A 156 23.04 2.57 -3.17
N PRO A 157 23.61 2.05 -4.28
CA PRO A 157 24.01 2.88 -5.41
C PRO A 157 22.86 3.77 -5.85
N GLU A 158 23.10 4.84 -6.61
CA GLU A 158 22.00 5.72 -7.04
C GLU A 158 20.88 4.91 -7.74
N LEU A 159 19.73 4.84 -7.05
CA LEU A 159 18.53 4.11 -7.46
C LEU A 159 17.40 5.11 -7.70
N ASP A 160 16.43 4.67 -8.49
CA ASP A 160 15.13 5.32 -8.53
C ASP A 160 14.31 5.04 -7.25
N THR A 161 13.15 5.69 -7.17
CA THR A 161 12.20 5.52 -6.07
C THR A 161 11.59 4.12 -6.06
N PHE A 162 11.60 3.49 -4.89
CA PHE A 162 10.70 2.36 -4.60
C PHE A 162 9.27 2.90 -4.43
N ILE A 163 8.35 2.38 -5.24
CA ILE A 163 6.94 2.76 -5.26
C ILE A 163 6.11 1.83 -4.37
N ASP A 164 6.59 0.61 -4.14
CA ASP A 164 5.90 -0.40 -3.32
C ASP A 164 6.86 -1.42 -2.69
N ILE A 165 6.40 -2.08 -1.62
CA ILE A 165 7.12 -3.16 -0.92
C ILE A 165 6.14 -4.25 -0.49
N ALA A 166 6.52 -5.51 -0.68
CA ALA A 166 5.78 -6.66 -0.18
C ALA A 166 6.70 -7.61 0.61
N TYR A 167 6.13 -8.33 1.56
CA TYR A 167 6.78 -9.43 2.25
C TYR A 167 6.05 -10.74 1.99
N GLY A 168 6.80 -11.80 1.72
CA GLY A 168 6.27 -13.12 1.43
C GLY A 168 7.40 -14.14 1.29
N ASN A 169 7.11 -15.42 1.49
CA ASN A 169 8.11 -16.48 1.34
C ASN A 169 9.46 -16.20 2.06
N GLY A 170 9.42 -15.56 3.22
CA GLY A 170 10.61 -15.24 4.01
C GLY A 170 11.47 -14.06 3.51
N VAL A 171 11.03 -13.32 2.49
CA VAL A 171 11.79 -12.19 1.92
C VAL A 171 10.92 -10.94 1.75
N TYR A 172 11.56 -9.79 1.83
CA TYR A 172 11.03 -8.51 1.34
C TYR A 172 11.37 -8.36 -0.13
N VAL A 173 10.46 -7.78 -0.90
CA VAL A 173 10.68 -7.34 -2.26
C VAL A 173 10.25 -5.89 -2.35
N GLY A 174 11.11 -5.04 -2.89
CA GLY A 174 10.83 -3.64 -3.18
C GLY A 174 10.78 -3.47 -4.69
N ALA A 175 9.79 -2.72 -5.18
CA ALA A 175 9.63 -2.45 -6.60
C ALA A 175 9.30 -0.98 -6.90
N GLY A 176 9.56 -0.52 -8.13
CA GLY A 176 9.25 0.85 -8.50
C GLY A 176 9.53 1.23 -9.95
N LEU A 177 10.02 2.46 -10.14
CA LEU A 177 10.25 3.06 -11.46
C LEU A 177 11.23 2.24 -12.32
N HIS A 178 11.11 2.32 -13.64
CA HIS A 178 11.95 1.57 -14.60
C HIS A 178 11.91 0.05 -14.38
N GLY A 179 10.79 -0.45 -13.86
CA GLY A 179 10.63 -1.82 -13.40
C GLY A 179 11.70 -2.22 -12.36
N LEU A 180 12.17 -1.30 -11.52
CA LEU A 180 13.12 -1.63 -10.46
C LEU A 180 12.53 -2.74 -9.58
N ARG A 181 13.32 -3.78 -9.31
CA ARG A 181 13.02 -4.86 -8.36
C ARG A 181 14.28 -5.21 -7.59
N MET A 182 14.16 -5.37 -6.27
CA MET A 182 15.23 -5.83 -5.38
C MET A 182 14.63 -6.66 -4.26
N THR A 183 15.45 -7.50 -3.61
CA THR A 183 15.00 -8.32 -2.47
C THR A 183 15.96 -8.21 -1.28
N SER A 184 15.42 -8.46 -0.09
CA SER A 184 16.16 -8.55 1.16
C SER A 184 15.53 -9.58 2.09
N LYS A 185 16.34 -10.29 2.88
CA LYS A 185 15.83 -11.18 3.94
C LYS A 185 15.58 -10.45 5.27
N ASP A 186 16.31 -9.37 5.52
CA ASP A 186 16.36 -8.67 6.81
C ASP A 186 15.93 -7.19 6.72
N GLY A 187 15.62 -6.70 5.52
CA GLY A 187 15.28 -5.31 5.25
C GLY A 187 16.47 -4.34 5.30
N LEU A 188 17.68 -4.82 5.61
CA LEU A 188 18.91 -4.01 5.75
C LEU A 188 19.89 -4.26 4.60
N VAL A 189 19.97 -5.49 4.10
CA VAL A 189 20.86 -5.86 2.99
C VAL A 189 20.01 -6.20 1.77
N TRP A 190 20.08 -5.35 0.74
CA TRP A 190 19.30 -5.49 -0.48
C TRP A 190 20.17 -5.92 -1.65
N THR A 191 19.69 -6.92 -2.39
CA THR A 191 20.44 -7.61 -3.44
C THR A 191 19.54 -7.89 -4.65
N HIS A 192 20.09 -8.55 -5.67
CA HIS A 192 19.38 -8.93 -6.90
C HIS A 192 18.67 -7.78 -7.61
N ARG A 193 19.36 -6.64 -7.76
CA ARG A 193 18.83 -5.50 -8.53
C ARG A 193 18.55 -5.90 -9.97
N GLN A 194 17.31 -5.68 -10.39
CA GLN A 194 16.85 -5.83 -11.76
C GLN A 194 16.00 -4.62 -12.17
N THR A 195 15.94 -4.37 -13.47
CA THR A 195 15.11 -3.31 -14.10
C THR A 195 14.22 -3.93 -15.17
N GLY A 196 13.21 -3.19 -15.60
CA GLY A 196 12.35 -3.55 -16.74
C GLY A 196 12.89 -3.04 -18.07
N LEU A 197 12.04 -3.13 -19.10
CA LEU A 197 12.27 -2.49 -20.39
C LEU A 197 12.01 -0.98 -20.30
N GLU A 198 12.45 -0.24 -21.31
CA GLU A 198 12.24 1.20 -21.42
C GLU A 198 10.73 1.54 -21.36
N GLY A 199 10.38 2.49 -20.48
CA GLY A 199 9.00 2.94 -20.27
C GLY A 199 8.18 2.12 -19.26
N GLU A 200 8.75 1.05 -18.70
CA GLU A 200 8.04 0.22 -17.71
C GLU A 200 8.21 0.72 -16.28
N HIS A 201 7.15 0.62 -15.48
CA HIS A 201 7.16 0.95 -14.05
C HIS A 201 6.28 -0.03 -13.31
N ILE A 202 6.72 -0.52 -12.14
CA ILE A 202 5.85 -1.30 -11.25
C ILE A 202 5.17 -0.34 -10.29
N ASN A 203 3.84 -0.27 -10.35
CA ASN A 203 3.03 0.64 -9.53
C ASN A 203 2.49 -0.05 -8.28
N SER A 204 2.30 -1.37 -8.34
CA SER A 204 1.80 -2.17 -7.24
C SER A 204 2.54 -3.51 -7.16
N LEU A 205 2.94 -3.89 -5.96
CA LEU A 205 3.63 -5.13 -5.66
C LEU A 205 2.89 -5.86 -4.54
N LEU A 206 2.48 -7.09 -4.80
CA LEU A 206 1.76 -7.90 -3.83
C LEU A 206 2.36 -9.30 -3.71
N PHE A 207 2.11 -9.96 -2.58
CA PHE A 207 2.35 -11.38 -2.40
C PHE A 207 1.00 -12.10 -2.33
N THR A 208 0.80 -13.12 -3.17
CA THR A 208 -0.49 -13.82 -3.28
C THR A 208 -0.69 -14.93 -2.25
N GLY A 209 0.33 -15.21 -1.42
CA GLY A 209 0.44 -16.43 -0.63
C GLY A 209 1.37 -17.47 -1.27
N GLU A 210 1.57 -17.39 -2.59
CA GLU A 210 2.40 -18.33 -3.34
C GLU A 210 3.55 -17.64 -4.08
N GLN A 211 3.33 -16.42 -4.58
CA GLN A 211 4.31 -15.68 -5.36
C GLN A 211 4.13 -14.17 -5.22
N PHE A 212 5.21 -13.44 -5.50
CA PHE A 212 5.19 -12.01 -5.74
C PHE A 212 4.67 -11.70 -7.14
N VAL A 213 3.86 -10.65 -7.22
CA VAL A 213 3.33 -10.12 -8.48
C VAL A 213 3.53 -8.61 -8.50
N GLY A 214 4.40 -8.14 -9.39
CA GLY A 214 4.63 -6.73 -9.66
C GLY A 214 3.78 -6.29 -10.85
N ILE A 215 2.73 -5.51 -10.61
CA ILE A 215 1.78 -5.03 -11.60
C ILE A 215 2.17 -3.60 -11.97
N GLY A 216 2.33 -3.35 -13.26
CA GLY A 216 2.92 -2.12 -13.75
C GLY A 216 2.39 -1.66 -15.10
N LEU A 217 2.86 -0.49 -15.51
CA LEU A 217 2.67 -0.01 -16.88
C LEU A 217 3.50 -0.87 -17.84
N GLY A 218 2.84 -1.47 -18.83
CA GLY A 218 3.45 -2.23 -19.91
C GLY A 218 3.64 -3.74 -19.62
N ALA A 219 3.92 -4.13 -18.37
CA ALA A 219 4.12 -5.52 -18.02
C ALA A 219 3.78 -5.86 -16.57
N THR A 220 3.45 -7.14 -16.36
CA THR A 220 3.34 -7.77 -15.05
C THR A 220 4.52 -8.74 -14.86
N TYR A 221 5.07 -8.73 -13.65
CA TYR A 221 6.23 -9.50 -13.25
C TYR A 221 5.84 -10.52 -12.17
N PHE A 222 6.21 -11.79 -12.36
CA PHE A 222 5.88 -12.87 -11.42
C PHE A 222 7.15 -13.51 -10.87
N SER A 223 7.18 -13.77 -9.56
CA SER A 223 8.32 -14.45 -8.93
C SER A 223 7.92 -15.18 -7.66
N ALA A 224 8.27 -16.45 -7.53
CA ALA A 224 8.04 -17.21 -6.30
C ALA A 224 9.02 -16.84 -5.17
N ASP A 225 10.23 -16.39 -5.51
CA ASP A 225 11.36 -16.18 -4.58
C ASP A 225 11.78 -14.71 -4.43
N GLY A 226 11.16 -13.80 -5.19
CA GLY A 226 11.52 -12.37 -5.23
C GLY A 226 12.82 -12.07 -6.01
N GLN A 227 13.46 -13.07 -6.62
CA GLN A 227 14.77 -12.96 -7.29
C GLN A 227 14.68 -13.30 -8.78
N SER A 228 13.97 -14.38 -9.10
CA SER A 228 13.80 -14.87 -10.46
C SER A 228 12.43 -14.44 -10.97
N TRP A 229 12.41 -13.57 -11.98
CA TRP A 229 11.18 -12.92 -12.45
C TRP A 229 10.81 -13.35 -13.86
N LYS A 230 9.55 -13.75 -14.05
CA LYS A 230 8.92 -13.92 -15.35
C LYS A 230 8.18 -12.62 -15.70
N ARG A 231 8.61 -11.95 -16.77
CA ARG A 231 7.90 -10.79 -17.36
C ARG A 231 6.86 -11.28 -18.36
N VAL A 232 5.66 -10.69 -18.31
CA VAL A 232 4.62 -10.88 -19.31
C VAL A 232 3.98 -9.51 -19.59
N GLU A 233 3.80 -9.17 -20.86
CA GLU A 233 3.08 -7.94 -21.25
C GLU A 233 1.64 -8.01 -20.74
N ASN A 234 1.13 -6.89 -20.25
CA ASN A 234 -0.21 -6.80 -19.70
C ASN A 234 -1.06 -5.80 -20.50
N GLU A 235 -2.37 -5.90 -20.31
CA GLU A 235 -3.33 -5.02 -20.95
C GLU A 235 -4.22 -4.37 -19.89
N ASN A 236 -4.32 -3.04 -19.96
CA ASN A 236 -5.22 -2.25 -19.11
C ASN A 236 -4.99 -2.47 -17.59
N ALA A 237 -3.72 -2.64 -17.18
CA ALA A 237 -3.35 -2.84 -15.78
C ALA A 237 -3.75 -1.64 -14.88
N PRO A 238 -4.17 -1.91 -13.63
CA PRO A 238 -4.50 -0.87 -12.66
C PRO A 238 -3.25 -0.20 -12.07
N GLU A 239 -3.44 0.92 -11.39
CA GLU A 239 -2.37 1.61 -10.65
C GLU A 239 -2.09 0.95 -9.31
N THR A 240 -3.15 0.49 -8.63
CA THR A 240 -3.05 -0.27 -7.38
C THR A 240 -3.82 -1.56 -7.52
N ALA A 241 -3.36 -2.62 -6.88
CA ALA A 241 -4.07 -3.88 -6.85
C ALA A 241 -3.93 -4.56 -5.50
N CYS A 242 -4.94 -5.34 -5.14
CA CYS A 242 -4.85 -6.35 -4.11
C CYS A 242 -5.23 -7.72 -4.69
N TYR A 243 -4.89 -8.77 -3.95
CA TYR A 243 -5.24 -10.13 -4.29
C TYR A 243 -5.94 -10.79 -3.11
N GLY A 244 -7.01 -11.52 -3.41
CA GLY A 244 -7.71 -12.33 -2.42
C GLY A 244 -8.79 -13.18 -3.08
N ASN A 245 -9.05 -14.35 -2.52
CA ASN A 245 -10.07 -15.27 -3.03
C ASN A 245 -9.91 -15.55 -4.55
N ASP A 246 -8.68 -15.88 -4.96
CA ASP A 246 -8.30 -16.18 -6.34
C ASP A 246 -8.67 -15.10 -7.35
N LEU A 247 -8.66 -13.83 -6.92
CA LEU A 247 -9.02 -12.69 -7.75
C LEU A 247 -8.08 -11.52 -7.46
N TYR A 248 -7.55 -10.94 -8.54
CA TYR A 248 -6.92 -9.63 -8.48
C TYR A 248 -7.99 -8.57 -8.67
N VAL A 249 -7.97 -7.55 -7.81
CA VAL A 249 -8.86 -6.40 -7.89
C VAL A 249 -8.02 -5.14 -7.77
N GLY A 250 -8.18 -4.23 -8.71
CA GLY A 250 -7.36 -3.02 -8.76
C GLY A 250 -8.11 -1.76 -9.15
N SER A 251 -7.55 -0.61 -8.78
CA SER A 251 -8.09 0.70 -9.13
C SER A 251 -7.27 1.38 -10.21
N ALA A 252 -7.94 2.16 -11.06
CA ALA A 252 -7.29 3.01 -12.04
C ALA A 252 -7.95 4.39 -12.12
N TRP A 253 -7.31 5.29 -12.88
CA TRP A 253 -7.78 6.64 -13.16
C TRP A 253 -9.27 6.73 -13.47
N LYS A 254 -9.88 7.85 -13.03
CA LYS A 254 -11.30 8.19 -13.28
C LYS A 254 -12.28 7.18 -12.67
N GLY A 255 -11.97 6.70 -11.47
CA GLY A 255 -12.86 5.88 -10.63
C GLY A 255 -13.01 4.42 -11.08
N ARG A 256 -12.16 3.95 -11.99
CA ARG A 256 -12.28 2.60 -12.55
C ARG A 256 -11.84 1.56 -11.52
N ILE A 257 -12.62 0.49 -11.40
CA ILE A 257 -12.27 -0.72 -10.68
C ILE A 257 -12.19 -1.84 -11.71
N LEU A 258 -11.09 -2.60 -11.65
CA LEU A 258 -10.79 -3.68 -12.57
C LEU A 258 -10.59 -4.98 -11.82
N THR A 259 -10.89 -6.08 -12.50
CA THR A 259 -10.59 -7.42 -11.99
C THR A 259 -9.80 -8.23 -13.01
N SER A 260 -9.01 -9.19 -12.50
CA SER A 260 -8.27 -10.14 -13.31
C SER A 260 -8.11 -11.46 -12.56
N LYS A 261 -8.01 -12.56 -13.30
CA LYS A 261 -7.66 -13.89 -12.75
C LYS A 261 -6.18 -14.21 -12.89
N ASP A 262 -5.46 -13.49 -13.75
CA ASP A 262 -4.07 -13.80 -14.11
C ASP A 262 -3.12 -12.60 -13.94
N ALA A 263 -3.64 -11.42 -13.55
CA ALA A 263 -2.93 -10.15 -13.49
C ALA A 263 -2.34 -9.67 -14.84
N ILE A 264 -2.76 -10.27 -15.95
CA ILE A 264 -2.39 -9.90 -17.32
C ILE A 264 -3.55 -9.18 -18.00
N HIS A 265 -4.72 -9.81 -17.99
CA HIS A 265 -5.91 -9.33 -18.68
C HIS A 265 -6.88 -8.73 -17.66
N TRP A 266 -7.12 -7.43 -17.77
CA TRP A 266 -7.92 -6.68 -16.81
C TRP A 266 -9.22 -6.17 -17.40
N GLN A 267 -10.32 -6.55 -16.76
CA GLN A 267 -11.66 -6.12 -17.13
C GLN A 267 -12.17 -5.08 -16.13
N GLU A 268 -12.66 -3.94 -16.64
CA GLU A 268 -13.39 -2.96 -15.82
C GLU A 268 -14.72 -3.56 -15.36
N THR A 269 -14.93 -3.60 -14.06
CA THR A 269 -16.16 -4.11 -13.43
C THR A 269 -17.05 -2.99 -12.92
N LEU A 270 -16.46 -1.85 -12.56
CA LEU A 270 -17.19 -0.69 -12.07
C LEU A 270 -16.46 0.62 -12.41
N ARG A 271 -17.23 1.70 -12.53
CA ARG A 271 -16.73 3.06 -12.49
C ARG A 271 -17.41 3.84 -11.36
N ALA A 272 -16.66 4.10 -10.29
CA ALA A 272 -17.09 4.89 -9.15
C ALA A 272 -17.27 6.38 -9.54
N PRO A 273 -18.11 7.13 -8.82
CA PRO A 273 -18.32 8.56 -9.07
C PRO A 273 -17.05 9.39 -8.82
N GLU A 274 -16.15 8.88 -7.98
CA GLU A 274 -14.93 9.56 -7.54
C GLU A 274 -13.70 8.70 -7.83
N HIS A 275 -12.52 9.32 -7.83
CA HIS A 275 -11.28 8.58 -8.04
C HIS A 275 -11.01 7.63 -6.87
N VAL A 276 -10.75 6.35 -7.19
CA VAL A 276 -10.40 5.28 -6.25
C VAL A 276 -8.88 5.25 -6.12
N ASN A 277 -8.37 5.65 -4.95
CA ASN A 277 -6.93 5.71 -4.68
C ASN A 277 -6.35 4.32 -4.39
N GLY A 278 -7.14 3.40 -3.85
CA GLY A 278 -6.67 2.07 -3.49
C GLY A 278 -7.79 1.07 -3.26
N ILE A 279 -7.41 -0.20 -3.26
CA ILE A 279 -8.29 -1.32 -2.92
C ILE A 279 -7.54 -2.25 -1.97
N THR A 280 -8.19 -2.62 -0.85
CA THR A 280 -7.65 -3.53 0.16
C THR A 280 -8.51 -4.78 0.25
N PHE A 281 -7.87 -5.94 0.39
CA PHE A 281 -8.54 -7.20 0.70
C PHE A 281 -8.37 -7.56 2.19
N GLY A 282 -9.39 -8.19 2.76
CA GLY A 282 -9.35 -8.70 4.13
C GLY A 282 -10.24 -9.93 4.30
N LYS A 283 -9.83 -10.85 5.18
CA LYS A 283 -10.56 -12.08 5.49
C LYS A 283 -10.58 -12.30 7.00
N LYS A 284 -11.79 -12.32 7.59
CA LYS A 284 -12.03 -12.81 8.95
C LYS A 284 -11.80 -14.32 8.97
N GLU A 285 -11.00 -14.78 9.94
CA GLU A 285 -10.83 -16.20 10.27
C GLU A 285 -12.16 -16.88 10.61
#